data_AF-A0A0C6FX36-F1
#
_entry.id   AF-A0A0C6FX36-F1
#
_cell.length_a   1.000
_cell.length_b   1.000
_cell.length_c   1.000
_cell.angle_alpha   90.00
_cell.angle_beta   90.00
_cell.angle_gamma   90.00
#
_symmetry.space_group_name_H-M   'P 1'
#
loop_
_entity.id
_entity.type
_entity.pdbx_description
1 polymer ?
#
loop_
_entity_poly.entity_id
_entity_poly.type
_entity_poly.pdbx_seq_one_letter_code
_entity_poly.pdbx_strand_id
1 'polypeptide(L)'
;MKGAWRPAALVLVALLLAVLAAGGLAVARGEEPGGIEEVWIALLGPPDLGPVEFARLARTPSRSDALACAPDICPRAQADAVPPDFAVPGARLREIVERVAEDQPRTALVFTDRWGEQDRYVARTAWLRCPDTIAVEIVGRGEGRASLALYIRSQAGCPVPATSRARLDAWLAAIAVAAGLESTKG
;
A
#
# COMPACT_ATOMS: atom_id res chain seq x y z
N MET A 1 15.54 21.83 -47.91
CA MET A 1 15.20 20.67 -47.03
C MET A 1 14.18 21.05 -45.93
N LYS A 2 12.99 21.62 -46.26
CA LYS A 2 11.94 21.98 -45.28
C LYS A 2 10.67 21.12 -45.37
N GLY A 3 10.60 20.20 -46.34
CA GLY A 3 9.37 19.45 -46.67
C GLY A 3 9.13 18.17 -45.87
N ALA A 4 10.18 17.49 -45.38
CA ALA A 4 10.05 16.20 -44.67
C ALA A 4 9.72 16.34 -43.16
N TRP A 5 9.93 17.52 -42.58
CA TRP A 5 9.74 17.74 -41.14
C TRP A 5 8.27 17.86 -40.74
N ARG A 6 7.43 18.44 -41.60
CA ARG A 6 5.97 18.60 -41.35
C ARG A 6 5.22 17.26 -41.29
N PRO A 7 5.41 16.30 -42.22
CA PRO A 7 4.76 15.00 -42.13
C PRO A 7 5.28 14.18 -40.94
N ALA A 8 6.59 14.24 -40.65
CA ALA A 8 7.16 13.56 -39.48
C ALA A 8 6.59 14.11 -38.15
N ALA A 9 6.47 15.44 -38.03
CA ALA A 9 5.87 16.07 -36.86
C ALA A 9 4.38 15.70 -36.69
N LEU A 10 3.61 15.64 -37.79
CA LEU A 10 2.21 15.23 -37.75
C LEU A 10 2.05 13.77 -37.30
N VAL A 11 2.92 12.87 -37.77
CA VAL A 11 2.92 11.46 -37.35
C VAL A 11 3.24 11.36 -35.86
N LEU A 12 4.25 12.08 -35.36
CA LEU A 12 4.59 12.08 -33.94
C LEU A 12 3.44 12.60 -33.06
N VAL A 13 2.77 13.67 -33.49
CA VAL A 13 1.58 14.20 -32.79
C VAL A 13 0.44 13.17 -32.80
N ALA A 14 0.17 12.53 -33.94
CA ALA A 14 -0.88 11.51 -34.03
C ALA A 14 -0.58 10.31 -33.13
N LEU A 15 0.68 9.85 -33.08
CA LEU A 15 1.11 8.77 -32.18
C LEU A 15 0.95 9.18 -30.72
N LEU A 16 1.35 10.39 -30.35
CA LEU A 16 1.17 10.91 -28.99
C LEU A 16 -0.32 10.95 -28.60
N LEU A 17 -1.18 11.47 -29.48
CA LEU A 17 -2.62 11.51 -29.22
C LEU A 17 -3.22 10.11 -29.09
N ALA A 18 -2.78 9.15 -29.92
CA ALA A 18 -3.22 7.76 -29.82
C ALA A 18 -2.81 7.14 -28.47
N VAL A 19 -1.59 7.37 -28.01
CA VAL A 19 -1.11 6.92 -26.69
C VAL A 19 -1.92 7.54 -25.55
N LEU A 20 -2.19 8.85 -25.62
CA LEU A 20 -3.00 9.55 -24.62
C LEU A 20 -4.45 9.03 -24.60
N ALA A 21 -5.04 8.79 -25.77
CA ALA A 21 -6.39 8.22 -25.87
C ALA A 21 -6.45 6.79 -25.30
N ALA A 22 -5.46 5.96 -25.63
CA ALA A 22 -5.36 4.60 -25.07
C ALA A 22 -5.16 4.63 -23.54
N GLY A 23 -4.30 5.52 -23.04
CA GLY A 23 -4.11 5.71 -21.60
C GLY A 23 -5.37 6.19 -20.89
N GLY A 24 -6.08 7.16 -21.47
CA GLY A 24 -7.37 7.64 -20.94
C GLY A 24 -8.43 6.54 -20.91
N LEU A 25 -8.48 5.69 -21.94
CA LEU A 25 -9.37 4.54 -21.98
C LEU A 25 -9.01 3.47 -20.93
N ALA A 26 -7.72 3.21 -20.71
CA ALA A 26 -7.26 2.30 -19.66
C ALA A 26 -7.64 2.82 -18.27
N VAL A 27 -7.48 4.12 -18.01
CA VAL A 27 -7.92 4.76 -16.75
C VAL A 27 -9.44 4.64 -16.58
N ALA A 28 -10.22 4.88 -17.64
CA ALA A 28 -11.67 4.77 -17.60
C ALA A 28 -12.15 3.33 -17.32
N ARG A 29 -11.40 2.32 -17.80
CA ARG A 29 -11.68 0.90 -17.54
C ARG A 29 -11.32 0.45 -16.13
N GLY A 30 -10.31 1.07 -15.50
CA GLY A 30 -9.95 0.77 -14.11
C GLY A 30 -9.47 -0.66 -13.92
N GLU A 31 -10.33 -1.50 -13.31
CA GLU A 31 -10.09 -2.92 -12.98
C GLU A 31 -10.48 -3.88 -14.11
N GLU A 32 -11.29 -3.41 -15.06
CA GLU A 32 -11.76 -4.23 -16.19
C GLU A 32 -10.57 -4.70 -17.05
N PRO A 33 -10.69 -5.84 -17.75
CA PRO A 33 -9.66 -6.31 -18.68
C PRO A 33 -9.21 -5.22 -19.66
N GLY A 34 -7.90 -5.04 -19.82
CA GLY A 34 -7.31 -3.92 -20.55
C GLY A 34 -7.36 -2.57 -19.84
N GLY A 35 -7.64 -2.56 -18.53
CA GLY A 35 -7.64 -1.38 -17.67
C GLY A 35 -6.24 -0.96 -17.21
N ILE A 36 -6.19 0.14 -16.46
CA ILE A 36 -4.92 0.74 -16.02
C ILE A 36 -4.10 -0.19 -15.11
N GLU A 37 -4.74 -1.12 -14.40
CA GLU A 37 -4.01 -2.10 -13.57
C GLU A 37 -3.17 -3.07 -14.38
N GLU A 38 -3.68 -3.55 -15.51
CA GLU A 38 -2.90 -4.42 -16.40
C GLU A 38 -1.70 -3.67 -16.99
N VAL A 39 -1.86 -2.36 -17.26
CA VAL A 39 -0.75 -1.51 -17.70
C VAL A 39 0.33 -1.43 -16.62
N TRP A 40 -0.05 -1.21 -15.35
CA TRP A 40 0.92 -1.21 -14.26
C TRP A 40 1.58 -2.57 -14.08
N ILE A 41 0.83 -3.67 -14.14
CA ILE A 41 1.38 -5.02 -14.03
C ILE A 41 2.36 -5.29 -15.17
N ALA A 42 2.04 -4.90 -16.41
CA ALA A 42 2.91 -5.09 -17.56
C ALA A 42 4.21 -4.27 -17.46
N LEU A 43 4.15 -3.07 -16.87
CA LEU A 43 5.31 -2.17 -16.76
C LEU A 43 6.16 -2.39 -15.51
N LEU A 44 5.53 -2.71 -14.38
CA LEU A 44 6.13 -2.68 -13.04
C LEU A 44 6.08 -4.05 -12.33
N GLY A 45 5.35 -5.01 -12.88
CA GLY A 45 5.13 -6.33 -12.29
C GLY A 45 3.94 -6.36 -11.31
N PRO A 46 3.74 -7.51 -10.64
CA PRO A 46 2.62 -7.70 -9.72
C PRO A 46 2.57 -6.66 -8.59
N PRO A 47 1.37 -6.24 -8.14
CA PRO A 47 1.24 -5.19 -7.14
C PRO A 47 1.58 -5.64 -5.71
N ASP A 48 1.58 -6.95 -5.42
CA ASP A 48 2.05 -7.50 -4.15
C ASP A 48 3.58 -7.59 -4.17
N LEU A 49 4.24 -6.74 -3.37
CA LEU A 49 5.69 -6.69 -3.23
C LEU A 49 6.26 -7.77 -2.28
N GLY A 50 5.45 -8.76 -1.93
CA GLY A 50 5.88 -9.96 -1.21
C GLY A 50 6.05 -9.76 0.30
N PRO A 51 6.48 -10.82 1.01
CA PRO A 51 6.59 -10.83 2.47
C PRO A 51 7.63 -9.84 2.99
N VAL A 52 7.49 -9.49 4.27
CA VAL A 52 8.41 -8.59 4.97
C VAL A 52 9.02 -9.32 6.17
N GLU A 53 10.35 -9.35 6.26
CA GLU A 53 11.06 -9.81 7.46
C GLU A 53 11.37 -8.60 8.35
N PHE A 54 10.44 -8.20 9.23
CA PHE A 54 10.53 -6.96 10.01
C PHE A 54 11.82 -6.86 10.84
N ALA A 55 12.31 -7.97 11.40
CA ALA A 55 13.55 -8.02 12.17
C ALA A 55 14.80 -7.62 11.37
N ARG A 56 14.78 -7.80 10.05
CA ARG A 56 15.87 -7.45 9.13
C ARG A 56 15.53 -6.30 8.19
N LEU A 57 14.35 -5.71 8.35
CA LEU A 57 13.89 -4.61 7.51
C LEU A 57 14.88 -3.46 7.61
N ALA A 58 15.42 -3.08 6.46
CA ALA A 58 16.21 -1.87 6.29
C ALA A 58 15.44 -0.97 5.35
N ARG A 59 15.19 0.27 5.80
CA ARG A 59 14.49 1.28 5.01
C ARG A 59 15.50 2.24 4.41
N THR A 60 15.34 2.54 3.13
CA THR A 60 15.90 3.76 2.57
C THR A 60 14.86 4.86 2.75
N PRO A 61 15.20 6.04 3.31
CA PRO A 61 14.27 7.15 3.43
C PRO A 61 13.67 7.46 2.06
N SER A 62 12.39 7.15 1.90
CA SER A 62 11.67 7.36 0.65
C SER A 62 10.33 7.99 0.96
N ARG A 63 9.76 8.73 0.01
CA ARG A 63 8.36 9.14 0.14
C ARG A 63 7.42 7.98 -0.15
N SER A 64 7.89 6.92 -0.82
CA SER A 64 7.09 5.79 -1.28
C SER A 64 6.74 4.76 -0.20
N ASP A 65 7.20 4.91 1.04
CA ASP A 65 6.94 3.94 2.09
C ASP A 65 6.56 4.59 3.43
N ALA A 66 5.93 3.81 4.31
CA ALA A 66 5.59 4.23 5.67
C ALA A 66 5.55 3.02 6.61
N LEU A 67 6.19 3.10 7.78
CA LEU A 67 6.34 1.98 8.71
C LEU A 67 5.86 2.30 10.14
N ALA A 68 4.86 1.59 10.64
CA ALA A 68 4.58 1.57 12.07
C ALA A 68 5.14 0.29 12.70
N CYS A 69 6.11 0.41 13.59
CA CYS A 69 6.77 -0.74 14.19
C CYS A 69 7.48 -0.38 15.48
N ALA A 70 7.41 -1.25 16.49
CA ALA A 70 8.16 -1.07 17.73
C ALA A 70 9.65 -1.42 17.53
N PRO A 71 10.58 -0.78 18.28
CA PRO A 71 12.02 -0.99 18.10
C PRO A 71 12.50 -2.42 18.36
N ASP A 72 11.81 -3.17 19.21
CA ASP A 72 12.11 -4.57 19.50
C ASP A 72 11.73 -5.51 18.34
N ILE A 73 10.78 -5.09 17.49
CA ILE A 73 10.34 -5.83 16.30
C ILE A 73 11.17 -5.40 15.08
N CYS A 74 11.43 -4.10 14.92
CA CYS A 74 12.18 -3.53 13.80
C CYS A 74 13.49 -2.84 14.26
N PRO A 75 14.49 -3.58 14.75
CA PRO A 75 15.70 -2.99 15.35
C PRO A 75 16.59 -2.25 14.35
N ARG A 76 16.41 -2.46 13.04
CA ARG A 76 17.25 -1.91 11.96
C ARG A 76 16.55 -0.84 11.12
N ALA A 77 15.28 -0.55 11.37
CA ALA A 77 14.51 0.42 10.62
C ALA A 77 14.03 1.55 11.53
N GLN A 78 14.13 2.78 11.06
CA GLN A 78 13.46 3.90 11.71
C GLN A 78 11.95 3.81 11.41
N ALA A 79 11.14 3.73 12.46
CA ALA A 79 9.69 3.70 12.34
C ALA A 79 9.13 5.13 12.23
N ASP A 80 8.06 5.25 11.43
CA ASP A 80 7.21 6.42 11.27
C ASP A 80 6.25 6.63 12.45
N ALA A 81 5.87 5.53 13.09
CA ALA A 81 5.03 5.48 14.28
C ALA A 81 5.36 4.21 15.09
N VAL A 82 5.02 4.20 16.38
CA VAL A 82 5.10 3.01 17.23
C VAL A 82 3.68 2.65 17.64
N PRO A 83 3.12 1.54 17.15
CA PRO A 83 1.81 1.06 17.60
C PRO A 83 1.82 0.77 19.09
N PRO A 84 0.74 1.09 19.83
CA PRO A 84 0.61 0.71 21.22
C PRO A 84 0.44 -0.81 21.37
N ASP A 85 0.53 -1.29 22.59
CA ASP A 85 0.05 -2.63 22.94
C ASP A 85 -1.46 -2.54 23.19
N PHE A 86 -2.24 -3.20 22.34
CA PHE A 86 -3.69 -3.27 22.46
C PHE A 86 -4.08 -4.31 23.52
N ALA A 87 -5.09 -3.99 24.32
CA ALA A 87 -5.66 -4.90 25.32
C ALA A 87 -6.62 -5.94 24.70
N VAL A 88 -6.21 -6.53 23.58
CA VAL A 88 -6.94 -7.59 22.87
C VAL A 88 -5.98 -8.71 22.46
N PRO A 89 -6.43 -9.98 22.43
CA PRO A 89 -5.61 -11.09 21.96
C PRO A 89 -5.21 -10.93 20.49
N GLY A 90 -4.09 -11.55 20.09
CA GLY A 90 -3.56 -11.45 18.71
C GLY A 90 -4.58 -11.80 17.63
N ALA A 91 -5.31 -12.92 17.79
CA ALA A 91 -6.37 -13.31 16.86
C ALA A 91 -7.45 -12.22 16.71
N ARG A 92 -7.86 -11.59 17.83
CA ARG A 92 -8.83 -10.51 17.80
C ARG A 92 -8.28 -9.26 17.13
N LEU A 93 -7.00 -8.95 17.34
CA LEU A 93 -6.34 -7.84 16.66
C LEU A 93 -6.26 -8.08 15.14
N ARG A 94 -5.99 -9.31 14.71
CA ARG A 94 -6.00 -9.71 13.30
C ARG A 94 -7.36 -9.50 12.64
N GLU A 95 -8.44 -9.95 13.30
CA GLU A 95 -9.81 -9.69 12.83
C GLU A 95 -10.15 -8.19 12.78
N ILE A 96 -9.61 -7.39 13.71
CA ILE A 96 -9.78 -5.92 13.66
C ILE A 96 -9.08 -5.36 12.43
N VAL A 97 -7.84 -5.77 12.16
CA VAL A 97 -7.07 -5.35 10.99
C VAL A 97 -7.79 -5.72 9.70
N GLU A 98 -8.32 -6.95 9.60
CA GLU A 98 -9.09 -7.41 8.44
C GLU A 98 -10.30 -6.52 8.18
N ARG A 99 -11.14 -6.26 9.20
CA ARG A 99 -12.29 -5.34 9.07
C ARG A 99 -11.87 -3.92 8.67
N VAL A 100 -10.78 -3.41 9.27
CA VAL A 100 -10.23 -2.11 8.88
C VAL A 100 -9.81 -2.14 7.41
N ALA A 101 -9.21 -3.22 6.93
CA ALA A 101 -8.84 -3.33 5.52
C ALA A 101 -10.06 -3.36 4.59
N GLU A 102 -11.14 -4.05 4.97
CA GLU A 102 -12.40 -4.10 4.21
C GLU A 102 -13.07 -2.72 4.10
N ASP A 103 -13.01 -1.91 5.17
CA ASP A 103 -13.55 -0.55 5.19
C ASP A 103 -12.68 0.45 4.39
N GLN A 104 -11.44 0.08 4.04
CA GLN A 104 -10.52 0.97 3.35
C GLN A 104 -10.73 0.91 1.83
N PRO A 105 -10.87 2.06 1.15
CA PRO A 105 -11.28 2.09 -0.25
C PRO A 105 -10.24 1.44 -1.17
N ARG A 106 -10.71 0.56 -2.05
CA ARG A 106 -9.91 -0.17 -3.07
C ARG A 106 -8.75 -0.97 -2.44
N THR A 107 -9.02 -1.58 -1.29
CA THR A 107 -8.10 -2.48 -0.60
C THR A 107 -8.59 -3.90 -0.78
N ALA A 108 -7.68 -4.82 -1.10
CA ALA A 108 -7.97 -6.24 -1.20
C ALA A 108 -6.93 -7.04 -0.42
N LEU A 109 -7.37 -8.08 0.29
CA LEU A 109 -6.49 -9.10 0.85
C LEU A 109 -5.86 -9.89 -0.31
N VAL A 110 -4.53 -9.99 -0.34
CA VAL A 110 -3.79 -10.72 -1.38
C VAL A 110 -3.05 -11.93 -0.83
N PHE A 111 -2.79 -11.96 0.48
CA PHE A 111 -2.14 -13.08 1.15
C PHE A 111 -2.52 -13.11 2.62
N THR A 112 -2.80 -14.30 3.13
CA THR A 112 -2.92 -14.56 4.56
C THR A 112 -2.05 -15.75 4.93
N ASP A 113 -1.18 -15.58 5.93
CA ASP A 113 -0.40 -16.69 6.44
C ASP A 113 -1.28 -17.53 7.38
N ARG A 114 -1.57 -18.78 6.99
CA ARG A 114 -2.39 -19.69 7.79
C ARG A 114 -1.68 -20.22 9.04
N TRP A 115 -0.36 -20.11 9.09
CA TRP A 115 0.48 -20.63 10.18
C TRP A 115 1.34 -19.56 10.85
N GLY A 116 1.56 -18.44 10.17
CA GLY A 116 2.16 -17.23 10.72
C GLY A 116 1.12 -16.17 11.04
N GLU A 117 1.63 -15.01 11.44
CA GLU A 117 0.83 -13.87 11.90
C GLU A 117 0.84 -12.70 10.92
N GLN A 118 1.27 -12.95 9.67
CA GLN A 118 1.42 -11.93 8.64
C GLN A 118 0.32 -12.01 7.57
N ASP A 119 -0.37 -10.90 7.37
CA ASP A 119 -1.29 -10.68 6.26
C ASP A 119 -0.74 -9.63 5.30
N ARG A 120 -1.10 -9.73 4.02
CA ARG A 120 -0.81 -8.70 3.02
C ARG A 120 -2.05 -8.27 2.27
N TYR A 121 -2.13 -6.96 2.08
CA TYR A 121 -3.19 -6.30 1.33
C TYR A 121 -2.58 -5.46 0.22
N VAL A 122 -3.35 -5.23 -0.84
CA VAL A 122 -3.03 -4.26 -1.88
C VAL A 122 -4.11 -3.20 -1.89
N ALA A 123 -3.72 -1.95 -1.63
CA ALA A 123 -4.59 -0.79 -1.71
C ALA A 123 -4.24 0.07 -2.92
N ARG A 124 -5.25 0.70 -3.54
CA ARG A 124 -5.07 1.46 -4.79
C ARG A 124 -5.55 2.89 -4.68
N THR A 125 -4.86 3.80 -5.37
CA THR A 125 -5.31 5.20 -5.47
C THR A 125 -6.58 5.34 -6.31
N ALA A 126 -7.31 6.44 -6.15
CA ALA A 126 -8.66 6.56 -6.73
C ALA A 126 -8.70 6.63 -8.26
N TRP A 127 -7.75 7.36 -8.87
CA TRP A 127 -7.77 7.65 -10.31
C TRP A 127 -6.83 6.74 -11.09
N LEU A 128 -5.54 6.83 -10.81
CA LEU A 128 -4.53 6.04 -11.51
C LEU A 128 -4.39 4.62 -10.96
N ARG A 129 -5.08 4.30 -9.86
CA ARG A 129 -5.05 2.96 -9.24
C ARG A 129 -3.64 2.45 -8.94
N CYS A 130 -2.74 3.37 -8.60
CA CYS A 130 -1.38 3.05 -8.18
C CYS A 130 -1.42 2.13 -6.96
N PRO A 131 -0.74 0.98 -7.00
CA PRO A 131 -0.80 0.01 -5.92
C PRO A 131 0.19 0.31 -4.79
N ASP A 132 -0.31 0.19 -3.56
CA ASP A 132 0.46 0.12 -2.32
C ASP A 132 0.30 -1.30 -1.74
N THR A 133 1.41 -2.01 -1.50
CA THR A 133 1.39 -3.22 -0.67
C THR A 133 1.40 -2.84 0.80
N ILE A 134 0.51 -3.43 1.59
CA ILE A 134 0.40 -3.25 3.03
C ILE A 134 0.67 -4.61 3.67
N ALA A 135 1.80 -4.74 4.37
CA ALA A 135 2.11 -5.91 5.17
C ALA A 135 1.78 -5.62 6.63
N VAL A 136 1.01 -6.51 7.27
CA VAL A 136 0.68 -6.43 8.69
C VAL A 136 1.15 -7.71 9.36
N GLU A 137 1.92 -7.60 10.44
CA GLU A 137 2.30 -8.72 11.28
C GLU A 137 1.81 -8.50 12.70
N ILE A 138 1.04 -9.45 13.23
CA ILE A 138 0.54 -9.40 14.60
C ILE A 138 1.62 -9.94 15.54
N VAL A 139 1.89 -9.20 16.62
CA VAL A 139 2.93 -9.54 17.60
C VAL A 139 2.30 -9.69 18.98
N GLY A 140 2.44 -10.88 19.57
CA GLY A 140 1.96 -11.13 20.93
C GLY A 140 2.74 -10.31 21.96
N ARG A 141 2.02 -9.77 22.96
CA ARG A 141 2.60 -8.96 24.05
C ARG A 141 2.36 -9.55 25.45
N GLY A 142 1.92 -10.81 25.50
CA GLY A 142 1.55 -11.51 26.73
C GLY A 142 0.13 -11.19 27.19
N GLU A 143 -0.42 -12.01 28.11
CA GLU A 143 -1.68 -11.75 28.84
C GLU A 143 -2.85 -11.19 28.01
N GLY A 144 -3.18 -11.82 26.88
CA GLY A 144 -4.31 -11.37 26.05
C GLY A 144 -4.11 -9.98 25.44
N ARG A 145 -2.86 -9.54 25.31
CA ARG A 145 -2.44 -8.30 24.65
C ARG A 145 -1.66 -8.63 23.38
N ALA A 146 -1.78 -7.75 22.41
CA ALA A 146 -1.03 -7.83 21.17
C ALA A 146 -0.70 -6.43 20.67
N SER A 147 0.34 -6.35 19.85
CA SER A 147 0.64 -5.18 19.03
C SER A 147 0.75 -5.64 17.59
N LEU A 148 1.19 -4.75 16.70
CA LEU A 148 1.38 -5.07 15.29
C LEU A 148 2.57 -4.30 14.71
N ALA A 149 3.18 -4.87 13.68
CA ALA A 149 4.01 -4.14 12.74
C ALA A 149 3.23 -3.95 11.44
N LEU A 150 3.23 -2.73 10.89
CA LEU A 150 2.50 -2.38 9.68
C LEU A 150 3.44 -1.62 8.74
N TYR A 151 3.60 -2.13 7.53
CA TYR A 151 4.47 -1.52 6.54
C TYR A 151 3.75 -1.34 5.20
N ILE A 152 3.70 -0.09 4.74
CA ILE A 152 3.11 0.30 3.46
C ILE A 152 4.23 0.64 2.49
N ARG A 153 4.21 0.01 1.32
CA ARG A 153 5.16 0.23 0.23
C ARG A 153 4.40 0.50 -1.07
N SER A 154 4.59 1.68 -1.64
CA SER A 154 4.13 1.99 -2.98
C SER A 154 5.00 1.28 -4.01
N GLN A 155 4.38 0.75 -5.07
CA GLN A 155 5.12 0.25 -6.22
C GLN A 155 5.82 1.42 -6.92
N ALA A 156 7.14 1.31 -7.11
CA ALA A 156 7.95 2.36 -7.72
C ALA A 156 7.51 2.63 -9.16
N GLY A 157 7.51 3.90 -9.58
CA GLY A 157 7.19 4.31 -10.94
C GLY A 157 5.78 4.83 -11.16
N CYS A 158 4.89 4.75 -10.16
CA CYS A 158 3.58 5.38 -10.29
C CYS A 158 3.65 6.91 -10.11
N PRO A 159 3.02 7.72 -10.98
CA PRO A 159 3.21 9.17 -11.01
C PRO A 159 2.36 9.95 -9.98
N VAL A 160 1.69 9.25 -9.05
CA VAL A 160 0.90 9.90 -8.00
C VAL A 160 1.77 10.32 -6.82
N PRO A 161 1.41 11.39 -6.09
CA PRO A 161 2.02 11.69 -4.81
C PRO A 161 1.95 10.49 -3.87
N ALA A 162 2.99 10.31 -3.07
CA ALA A 162 3.04 9.27 -2.07
C ALA A 162 1.84 9.33 -1.09
N THR A 163 1.09 8.23 -1.01
CA THR A 163 -0.05 8.07 -0.10
C THR A 163 0.27 7.23 1.12
N SER A 164 1.44 6.57 1.17
CA SER A 164 1.80 5.59 2.20
C SER A 164 1.68 6.13 3.62
N ARG A 165 2.16 7.36 3.88
CA ARG A 165 2.09 7.96 5.22
C ARG A 165 0.66 8.26 5.66
N ALA A 166 -0.12 8.94 4.82
CA ALA A 166 -1.51 9.26 5.12
C ALA A 166 -2.35 7.98 5.30
N ARG A 167 -2.07 6.95 4.51
CA ARG A 167 -2.70 5.63 4.63
C ARG A 167 -2.31 4.94 5.94
N LEU A 168 -1.03 4.99 6.32
CA LEU A 168 -0.54 4.44 7.59
C LEU A 168 -1.29 5.08 8.76
N ASP A 169 -1.34 6.41 8.80
CA ASP A 169 -2.00 7.14 9.88
C ASP A 169 -3.51 6.81 9.94
N ALA A 170 -4.17 6.69 8.79
CA ALA A 170 -5.59 6.29 8.72
C ALA A 170 -5.84 4.86 9.21
N TRP A 171 -4.97 3.90 8.85
CA TRP A 171 -5.06 2.52 9.32
C TRP A 171 -4.85 2.43 10.83
N LEU A 172 -3.80 3.07 11.35
CA LEU A 172 -3.52 3.06 12.78
C LEU A 172 -4.64 3.69 13.59
N ALA A 173 -5.22 4.80 13.11
CA ALA A 173 -6.35 5.45 13.78
C ALA A 173 -7.59 4.53 13.80
N ALA A 174 -7.93 3.90 12.68
CA ALA A 174 -9.07 2.98 12.60
C ALA A 174 -8.89 1.74 13.48
N ILE A 175 -7.67 1.16 13.50
CA ILE A 175 -7.33 0.02 14.37
C ILE A 175 -7.44 0.43 15.84
N ALA A 176 -6.90 1.59 16.23
CA ALA A 176 -6.97 2.07 17.60
C ALA A 176 -8.42 2.24 18.08
N VAL A 177 -9.27 2.87 17.27
CA VAL A 177 -10.70 3.01 17.57
C VAL A 177 -11.38 1.64 17.71
N ALA A 178 -11.16 0.74 16.75
CA ALA A 178 -11.79 -0.58 16.74
C ALA A 178 -11.27 -1.51 17.87
N ALA A 179 -10.05 -1.28 18.36
CA ALA A 179 -9.47 -1.96 19.51
C ALA A 179 -9.87 -1.34 20.87
N GLY A 180 -10.68 -0.27 20.86
CA GLY A 180 -11.16 0.38 22.08
C GLY A 180 -10.13 1.30 22.75
N LEU A 181 -9.09 1.72 22.04
CA LEU A 181 -8.23 2.80 22.51
C LEU A 181 -8.96 4.11 22.24
N GLU A 182 -9.57 4.69 23.27
CA GLU A 182 -10.09 6.05 23.18
C GLU A 182 -8.96 7.03 22.85
N SER A 183 -9.25 7.97 21.96
CA SER A 183 -8.33 9.03 21.55
C SER A 183 -7.97 9.89 22.76
N THR A 184 -6.90 9.54 23.48
CA THR A 184 -6.24 10.46 24.41
C THR A 184 -5.55 11.56 23.60
N LYS A 185 -6.37 12.50 23.11
CA LYS A 185 -5.90 13.85 22.81
C LYS A 185 -5.64 14.51 24.16
N GLY A 186 -4.41 14.42 24.62
CA GLY A 186 -3.84 15.39 25.56
C GLY A 186 -3.43 16.65 24.81
#